data_AF-A0A258ET23-F1
#
_entry.id   AF-A0A258ET23-F1
#
_cell.length_a   1.000
_cell.length_b   1.000
_cell.length_c   1.000
_cell.angle_alpha   90.00
_cell.angle_beta   90.00
_cell.angle_gamma   90.00
#
_symmetry.space_group_name_H-M   'P 1'
#
loop_
_entity.id
_entity.type
_entity.pdbx_description
1 polymer ?
#
loop_
_entity_poly.entity_id
_entity_poly.type
_entity_poly.pdbx_seq_one_letter_code
_entity_poly.pdbx_strand_id
1 'polypeptide(L)'
;MVERTERAQLQVATVLSRFIEEEALPGTGIPPAAFWQGFASLLHDFTPQNRALLARRDTLQSQIDAWHIARRGQAHDHAAYKAYLAEIGYLLPEGPDFSISTTGVDPEVAKVAGPQLVVPITNARYALNAANARWGSLYDCLYGTDAMGSAPPA
;
A
#
# COMPACT_ATOMS: atom_id res chain seq x y z
N MET A 1 10.71 10.55 -25.63
CA MET A 1 11.13 11.49 -24.58
C MET A 1 9.85 12.03 -23.94
N VAL A 2 9.74 12.07 -22.61
CA VAL A 2 8.53 12.58 -21.92
C VAL A 2 8.62 14.10 -21.86
N GLU A 3 7.63 14.79 -22.42
CA GLU A 3 7.48 16.24 -22.32
C GLU A 3 7.23 16.64 -20.87
N ARG A 4 7.88 17.72 -20.41
CA ARG A 4 7.76 18.20 -19.03
C ARG A 4 7.41 19.68 -19.00
N THR A 5 6.64 20.05 -17.98
CA THR A 5 6.27 21.42 -17.65
C THR A 5 6.77 21.75 -16.25
N GLU A 6 7.26 22.97 -16.07
CA GLU A 6 7.67 23.47 -14.76
C GLU A 6 6.44 23.85 -13.92
N ARG A 7 6.41 23.36 -12.68
CA ARG A 7 5.39 23.65 -11.67
C ARG A 7 6.04 23.74 -10.30
N ALA A 8 6.05 24.94 -9.71
CA ALA A 8 6.64 25.18 -8.40
C ALA A 8 8.06 24.58 -8.29
N GLN A 9 8.91 24.84 -9.28
CA GLN A 9 10.29 24.34 -9.38
C GLN A 9 10.43 22.83 -9.62
N LEU A 10 9.33 22.10 -9.78
CA LEU A 10 9.32 20.69 -10.18
C LEU A 10 9.23 20.57 -11.70
N GLN A 11 9.89 19.55 -12.25
CA GLN A 11 9.78 19.16 -13.65
C GLN A 11 8.77 18.01 -13.77
N VAL A 12 7.50 18.35 -13.98
CA VAL A 12 6.38 17.40 -14.01
C VAL A 12 6.08 16.99 -15.44
N ALA A 13 5.75 15.72 -15.70
CA ALA A 13 5.32 15.31 -17.03
C ALA A 13 4.08 16.12 -17.47
N THR A 14 4.10 16.70 -18.67
CA THR A 14 3.02 17.60 -19.15
C THR A 14 1.65 16.93 -19.06
N VAL A 15 1.56 15.64 -19.42
CA VAL A 15 0.32 14.85 -19.34
C VAL A 15 -0.24 14.76 -17.92
N LEU A 16 0.62 14.62 -16.91
CA LEU A 16 0.20 14.55 -15.51
C LEU A 16 -0.20 15.95 -15.00
N SER A 17 0.58 16.97 -15.34
CA SER A 17 0.25 18.35 -14.96
C SER A 17 -1.13 18.75 -15.48
N ARG A 18 -1.43 18.40 -16.74
CA ARG A 18 -2.70 18.69 -17.38
C ARG A 18 -3.85 17.91 -16.73
N PHE A 19 -3.70 16.61 -16.51
CA PHE A 19 -4.70 15.79 -15.81
C PHE A 19 -5.07 16.38 -14.44
N ILE A 20 -4.07 16.77 -13.66
CA ILE A 20 -4.31 17.35 -12.33
C ILE A 20 -5.10 18.66 -12.44
N GLU A 21 -4.70 19.57 -13.33
CA GLU A 21 -5.31 20.89 -13.46
C GLU A 21 -6.70 20.87 -14.11
N GLU A 22 -6.90 20.03 -15.11
CA GLU A 22 -8.10 20.02 -15.95
C GLU A 22 -9.14 18.98 -15.51
N GLU A 23 -8.74 17.91 -14.82
CA GLU A 23 -9.64 16.80 -14.45
C GLU A 23 -9.75 16.58 -12.94
N ALA A 24 -8.63 16.63 -12.20
CA ALA A 24 -8.64 16.25 -10.77
C ALA A 24 -8.96 17.40 -9.81
N LEU A 25 -8.43 18.60 -10.05
CA LEU A 25 -8.63 19.78 -9.19
C LEU A 25 -10.01 20.46 -9.33
N PRO A 26 -10.64 20.54 -10.52
CA PRO A 26 -11.94 21.17 -10.64
C PRO A 26 -12.98 20.56 -9.69
N GLY A 27 -13.72 21.40 -8.97
CA GLY A 27 -14.72 20.97 -7.98
C GLY A 27 -14.19 20.72 -6.55
N THR A 28 -12.86 20.70 -6.36
CA THR A 28 -12.26 20.51 -5.01
C THR A 28 -12.17 21.79 -4.18
N GLY A 29 -12.23 22.97 -4.83
CA GLY A 29 -12.00 24.26 -4.20
C GLY A 29 -10.52 24.62 -3.98
N ILE A 30 -9.59 23.79 -4.44
CA ILE A 30 -8.14 23.99 -4.27
C ILE A 30 -7.56 24.69 -5.51
N PRO A 31 -6.92 25.88 -5.38
CA PRO A 31 -6.25 26.52 -6.51
C PRO A 31 -5.02 25.71 -6.98
N PRO A 32 -4.78 25.57 -8.31
CA PRO A 32 -3.61 24.86 -8.83
C PRO A 32 -2.27 25.32 -8.27
N ALA A 33 -2.07 26.63 -8.12
CA ALA A 33 -0.84 27.18 -7.56
C ALA A 33 -0.61 26.74 -6.11
N ALA A 34 -1.66 26.69 -5.29
CA ALA A 34 -1.58 26.24 -3.90
C ALA A 34 -1.28 24.74 -3.82
N PHE A 35 -1.91 23.94 -4.68
CA PHE A 35 -1.64 22.50 -4.80
C PHE A 35 -0.17 22.23 -5.13
N TRP A 36 0.34 22.83 -6.23
CA TRP A 36 1.71 22.55 -6.69
C TRP A 36 2.77 23.04 -5.69
N GLN A 37 2.55 24.21 -5.07
CA GLN A 37 3.46 24.71 -4.06
C GLN A 37 3.47 23.80 -2.82
N GLY A 38 2.31 23.38 -2.34
CA GLY A 38 2.20 22.44 -1.22
C GLY A 38 2.85 21.10 -1.52
N PHE A 39 2.61 20.55 -2.72
CA PHE A 39 3.22 19.30 -3.16
C PHE A 39 4.76 19.40 -3.25
N ALA A 40 5.29 20.49 -3.82
CA ALA A 40 6.72 20.73 -3.88
C ALA A 40 7.36 20.81 -2.49
N SER A 41 6.74 21.51 -1.54
CA SER A 41 7.21 21.58 -0.15
C SER A 41 7.20 20.20 0.52
N LEU A 42 6.12 19.41 0.37
CA LEU A 42 6.06 18.05 0.91
C LEU A 42 7.16 17.16 0.33
N LEU A 43 7.44 17.25 -0.97
CA LEU A 43 8.53 16.51 -1.59
C LEU A 43 9.88 16.94 -1.01
N HIS A 44 10.12 18.24 -0.85
CA HIS A 44 11.36 18.75 -0.26
C HIS A 44 11.57 18.20 1.15
N ASP A 45 10.54 18.25 2.00
CA ASP A 45 10.62 17.89 3.40
C ASP A 45 10.72 16.36 3.61
N PHE A 46 9.91 15.58 2.88
CA PHE A 46 9.75 14.15 3.17
C PHE A 46 10.54 13.22 2.26
N THR A 47 11.03 13.67 1.11
CA THR A 47 11.83 12.80 0.24
C THR A 47 13.13 12.28 0.91
N PRO A 48 13.90 13.10 1.65
CA PRO A 48 15.08 12.61 2.37
C PRO A 48 14.72 11.51 3.39
N GLN A 49 13.65 11.71 4.17
CA GLN A 49 13.18 10.73 5.14
C GLN A 49 12.71 9.43 4.47
N ASN A 50 11.95 9.52 3.36
CA ASN A 50 11.51 8.36 2.61
C ASN A 50 12.71 7.53 2.11
N ARG A 51 13.72 8.19 1.52
CA ARG A 51 14.96 7.52 1.11
C ARG A 51 15.69 6.84 2.28
N ALA A 52 15.77 7.51 3.43
CA ALA A 52 16.38 6.94 4.63
C ALA A 52 15.64 5.70 5.12
N LEU A 53 14.30 5.69 5.07
CA LEU A 53 13.48 4.53 5.43
C LEU A 53 13.72 3.34 4.49
N LEU A 54 13.87 3.57 3.18
CA LEU A 54 14.22 2.51 2.23
C LEU A 54 15.62 1.96 2.49
N ALA A 55 16.62 2.83 2.66
CA ALA A 55 17.98 2.40 2.99
C ALA A 55 18.05 1.61 4.32
N ARG A 56 17.20 1.96 5.29
CA ARG A 56 17.07 1.20 6.54
C ARG A 56 16.55 -0.21 6.30
N ARG A 57 15.57 -0.40 5.40
CA ARG A 57 15.09 -1.75 5.01
C ARG A 57 16.21 -2.57 4.37
N ASP A 58 16.95 -1.99 3.44
CA ASP A 58 18.05 -2.67 2.75
C ASP A 58 19.18 -3.06 3.73
N THR A 59 19.48 -2.18 4.69
CA THR A 59 20.46 -2.45 5.76
C THR A 59 20.02 -3.63 6.62
N LEU A 60 18.77 -3.62 7.09
CA LEU A 60 18.22 -4.70 7.92
C LEU A 60 18.22 -6.04 7.16
N GLN A 61 17.79 -6.03 5.90
CA GLN A 61 17.79 -7.24 5.08
C GLN A 61 19.22 -7.78 4.88
N SER A 62 20.18 -6.92 4.55
CA SER A 62 21.58 -7.32 4.36
C SER A 62 22.18 -7.93 5.63
N GLN A 63 21.83 -7.39 6.79
CA GLN A 63 22.25 -7.92 8.10
C GLN A 63 21.64 -9.31 8.36
N ILE A 64 20.35 -9.49 8.11
CA ILE A 64 19.66 -10.79 8.24
C ILE A 64 20.26 -11.82 7.27
N ASP A 65 20.49 -11.44 6.01
CA ASP A 65 21.11 -12.31 5.01
C ASP A 65 22.52 -12.75 5.47
N ALA A 66 23.35 -11.79 5.91
CA ALA A 66 24.69 -12.08 6.41
C ALA A 66 24.67 -13.02 7.63
N TRP A 67 23.71 -12.84 8.55
CA TRP A 67 23.56 -13.70 9.73
C TRP A 67 23.30 -15.16 9.34
N HIS A 68 22.41 -15.39 8.37
CA HIS A 68 22.08 -16.73 7.88
C HIS A 68 23.21 -17.34 7.04
N ILE A 69 23.89 -16.56 6.19
CA ILE A 69 25.04 -17.02 5.40
C ILE A 69 26.16 -17.51 6.33
N ALA A 70 26.49 -16.75 7.38
CA ALA A 70 27.54 -17.10 8.33
C ALA A 70 27.25 -18.37 9.15
N ARG A 71 25.99 -18.80 9.23
CA ARG A 71 25.53 -19.95 10.03
C ARG A 71 24.96 -21.09 9.17
N ARG A 72 25.27 -21.10 7.87
CA ARG A 72 24.78 -22.12 6.95
C ARG A 72 25.17 -23.53 7.41
N GLY A 73 24.21 -24.46 7.38
CA GLY A 73 24.41 -25.86 7.75
C GLY A 73 24.34 -26.14 9.26
N GLN A 74 24.22 -25.11 10.09
CA GLN A 74 23.97 -25.26 11.53
C GLN A 74 22.47 -25.40 11.79
N ALA A 75 22.11 -26.03 12.91
CA ALA A 75 20.74 -25.98 13.41
C ALA A 75 20.38 -24.53 13.79
N HIS A 76 19.13 -24.13 13.54
CA HIS A 76 18.68 -22.77 13.84
C HIS A 76 18.52 -22.57 15.35
N ASP A 77 19.31 -21.66 15.93
CA ASP A 77 19.17 -21.21 17.31
C ASP A 77 18.23 -20.00 17.39
N HIS A 78 17.00 -20.26 17.87
CA HIS A 78 15.97 -19.24 18.03
C HIS A 78 16.36 -18.13 19.00
N ALA A 79 17.01 -18.47 20.13
CA ALA A 79 17.34 -17.49 21.16
C ALA A 79 18.41 -16.53 20.67
N ALA A 80 19.45 -17.06 20.01
CA ALA A 80 20.49 -16.25 19.39
C ALA A 80 19.95 -15.38 18.25
N TYR A 81 19.03 -15.90 17.43
CA TYR A 81 18.43 -15.13 16.34
C TYR A 81 17.56 -13.98 16.85
N LYS A 82 16.70 -14.24 17.84
CA LYS A 82 15.86 -13.19 18.46
C LYS A 82 16.71 -12.09 19.10
N ALA A 83 17.80 -12.45 19.79
CA ALA A 83 18.73 -11.49 20.36
C ALA A 83 19.40 -10.62 19.28
N TYR A 84 19.83 -11.24 18.18
CA TYR A 84 20.41 -10.52 17.04
C TYR A 84 19.42 -9.55 16.38
N LEU A 85 18.16 -9.97 16.17
CA LEU A 85 17.14 -9.09 15.60
C LEU A 85 16.86 -7.88 16.51
N ALA A 86 16.92 -8.05 17.83
CA ALA A 86 16.83 -6.93 18.77
C ALA A 86 18.07 -6.02 18.69
N GLU A 87 19.27 -6.61 18.64
CA GLU A 87 20.56 -5.90 18.53
C GLU A 87 20.62 -4.98 17.30
N ILE A 88 20.20 -5.47 16.12
CA ILE A 88 20.20 -4.66 14.89
C ILE A 88 19.04 -3.65 14.83
N GLY A 89 18.16 -3.64 15.85
CA GLY A 89 16.99 -2.78 15.91
C GLY A 89 15.89 -3.16 14.91
N TYR A 90 15.77 -4.45 14.60
CA TYR A 90 14.63 -5.01 13.85
C TYR A 90 13.46 -5.31 14.80
N LEU A 91 13.73 -5.99 15.92
CA LEU A 91 12.76 -6.16 17.00
C LEU A 91 12.91 -5.01 18.00
N LEU A 92 11.86 -4.20 18.11
CA LEU A 92 11.79 -3.10 19.06
C LEU A 92 11.04 -3.55 20.34
N PRO A 93 11.29 -2.89 21.49
CA PRO A 93 10.49 -3.14 22.69
C PRO A 93 9.02 -2.80 22.43
N GLU A 94 8.13 -3.59 23.02
CA GLU A 94 6.70 -3.32 23.00
C GLU A 94 6.40 -2.02 23.75
N GLY A 95 5.50 -1.21 23.17
CA GLY A 95 5.02 0.02 23.81
C GLY A 95 4.02 -0.27 24.94
N PRO A 96 3.67 0.73 25.74
CA PRO A 96 2.61 0.58 26.75
C PRO A 96 1.24 0.35 26.10
N ASP A 97 0.32 -0.25 26.85
CA ASP A 97 -1.08 -0.39 26.45
C ASP A 97 -1.69 0.97 26.08
N PHE A 98 -2.40 1.01 24.96
CA PHE A 98 -3.14 2.18 24.50
C PHE A 98 -4.40 1.77 23.73
N SER A 99 -5.31 2.73 23.51
CA SER A 99 -6.46 2.57 22.63
C SER A 99 -6.39 3.57 21.48
N ILE A 100 -6.72 3.14 20.28
CA ILE A 100 -6.79 4.03 19.11
C ILE A 100 -7.92 5.06 19.28
N SER A 101 -7.73 6.28 18.76
CA SER A 101 -8.67 7.39 18.93
C SER A 101 -9.36 7.83 17.62
N THR A 102 -9.27 7.02 16.57
CA THR A 102 -9.75 7.38 15.23
C THR A 102 -11.27 7.52 15.19
N THR A 103 -11.75 8.64 14.67
CA THR A 103 -13.19 8.94 14.53
C THR A 103 -13.58 9.13 13.06
N GLY A 104 -14.88 9.05 12.75
CA GLY A 104 -15.39 9.29 11.39
C GLY A 104 -15.10 8.16 10.40
N VAL A 105 -14.95 6.94 10.90
CA VAL A 105 -14.70 5.74 10.08
C VAL A 105 -16.02 5.12 9.64
N ASP A 106 -16.13 4.78 8.35
CA ASP A 106 -17.31 4.12 7.79
C ASP A 106 -17.60 2.76 8.45
N PRO A 107 -18.89 2.36 8.58
CA PRO A 107 -19.28 1.08 9.18
C PRO A 107 -18.61 -0.15 8.55
N GLU A 108 -18.39 -0.11 7.24
CA GLU A 108 -17.70 -1.14 6.44
C GLU A 108 -16.31 -1.49 6.96
N VAL A 109 -15.63 -0.52 7.57
CA VAL A 109 -14.28 -0.69 8.12
C VAL A 109 -14.35 -0.90 9.64
N ALA A 110 -15.24 -0.19 10.33
CA ALA A 110 -15.26 -0.15 11.79
C ALA A 110 -16.12 -1.25 12.46
N LYS A 111 -17.16 -1.75 11.79
CA LYS A 111 -18.22 -2.56 12.43
C LYS A 111 -18.63 -3.81 11.67
N VAL A 112 -18.50 -3.81 10.35
CA VAL A 112 -18.95 -4.92 9.51
C VAL A 112 -17.78 -5.85 9.19
N ALA A 113 -17.89 -7.12 9.59
CA ALA A 113 -16.96 -8.15 9.13
C ALA A 113 -17.36 -8.61 7.72
N GLY A 114 -16.42 -8.66 6.79
CA GLY A 114 -16.70 -9.07 5.42
C GLY A 114 -15.45 -9.27 4.56
N PRO A 115 -15.63 -9.78 3.33
CA PRO A 115 -14.53 -9.93 2.38
C PRO A 115 -14.04 -8.56 1.89
N GLN A 116 -12.73 -8.47 1.64
CA GLN A 116 -12.09 -7.32 0.99
C GLN A 116 -11.46 -7.75 -0.33
N LEU A 117 -11.84 -7.09 -1.41
CA LEU A 117 -11.34 -7.37 -2.75
C LEU A 117 -10.18 -6.43 -3.11
N VAL A 118 -9.16 -6.97 -3.78
CA VAL A 118 -8.02 -6.19 -4.30
C VAL A 118 -8.02 -6.30 -5.83
N VAL A 119 -8.10 -5.15 -6.52
CA VAL A 119 -8.10 -5.07 -7.99
C VAL A 119 -7.16 -3.99 -8.52
N PRO A 120 -6.61 -4.12 -9.74
CA PRO A 120 -5.77 -3.10 -10.33
C PRO A 120 -6.60 -1.92 -10.86
N ILE A 121 -6.35 -0.72 -10.32
CA ILE A 121 -7.06 0.51 -10.73
C ILE A 121 -6.80 0.91 -12.18
N THR A 122 -5.71 0.43 -12.79
CA THR A 122 -5.37 0.66 -14.19
C THR A 122 -6.27 -0.08 -15.18
N ASN A 123 -7.15 -0.97 -14.69
CA ASN A 123 -8.18 -1.62 -15.50
C ASN A 123 -9.57 -1.15 -15.04
N ALA A 124 -10.17 -0.23 -15.81
CA ALA A 124 -11.48 0.34 -15.49
C ALA A 124 -12.59 -0.71 -15.38
N ARG A 125 -12.55 -1.77 -16.20
CA ARG A 125 -13.54 -2.87 -16.12
C ARG A 125 -13.44 -3.60 -14.79
N TYR A 126 -12.22 -3.86 -14.32
CA TYR A 126 -12.03 -4.54 -13.03
C TYR A 126 -12.42 -3.63 -11.86
N ALA A 127 -12.12 -2.33 -11.93
CA ALA A 127 -12.55 -1.37 -10.93
C ALA A 127 -14.09 -1.28 -10.83
N LEU A 128 -14.79 -1.18 -11.97
CA LEU A 128 -16.26 -1.13 -12.01
C LEU A 128 -16.89 -2.44 -11.50
N ASN A 129 -16.36 -3.58 -11.93
CA ASN A 129 -16.84 -4.88 -11.44
C ASN A 129 -16.63 -5.01 -9.93
N ALA A 130 -15.48 -4.58 -9.42
CA ALA A 130 -15.17 -4.62 -8.00
C ALA A 130 -16.08 -3.71 -7.17
N ALA A 131 -16.35 -2.50 -7.65
CA ALA A 131 -17.28 -1.58 -6.99
C ALA A 131 -18.69 -2.19 -6.90
N ASN A 132 -19.15 -2.84 -7.97
CA ASN A 132 -20.48 -3.48 -8.01
C ASN A 132 -20.53 -4.81 -7.25
N ALA A 133 -19.38 -5.45 -6.98
CA ALA A 133 -19.30 -6.72 -6.26
C ALA A 133 -19.72 -6.65 -4.79
N ARG A 134 -20.12 -5.47 -4.29
CA ARG A 134 -20.78 -5.33 -2.99
C ARG A 134 -22.02 -6.23 -2.88
N TRP A 135 -22.72 -6.45 -4.00
CA TRP A 135 -23.84 -7.36 -4.11
C TRP A 135 -23.63 -8.30 -5.30
N GLY A 136 -23.72 -9.60 -5.07
CA GLY A 136 -23.56 -10.62 -6.10
C GLY A 136 -24.64 -11.69 -5.99
N SER A 137 -24.97 -12.33 -7.11
CA SER A 137 -25.90 -13.47 -7.16
C SER A 137 -25.23 -14.71 -6.57
N LEU A 138 -25.75 -15.23 -5.45
CA LEU A 138 -25.27 -16.49 -4.90
C LEU A 138 -25.45 -17.66 -5.87
N TYR A 139 -26.52 -17.62 -6.69
CA TYR A 139 -26.79 -18.65 -7.69
C TYR A 139 -25.71 -18.66 -8.76
N ASP A 140 -25.29 -17.49 -9.24
CA ASP A 140 -24.24 -17.38 -10.25
C ASP A 140 -22.89 -17.83 -9.65
N CYS A 141 -22.63 -17.48 -8.39
CA CYS A 141 -21.42 -17.92 -7.69
C CYS A 141 -21.37 -19.44 -7.51
N LEU A 142 -22.49 -20.09 -7.16
CA LEU A 142 -22.53 -21.54 -6.99
C LEU A 142 -22.51 -22.28 -8.32
N TYR A 143 -23.28 -21.82 -9.31
CA TYR A 143 -23.42 -22.48 -10.60
C TYR A 143 -22.22 -22.24 -11.52
N GLY A 144 -21.62 -21.06 -11.45
CA GLY A 144 -20.47 -20.66 -12.27
C GLY A 144 -19.11 -21.09 -11.73
N THR A 145 -19.07 -21.86 -10.64
CA THR A 145 -17.84 -22.37 -10.02
C THR A 145 -17.96 -23.87 -9.74
N ASP A 146 -16.89 -24.46 -9.23
CA ASP A 146 -16.83 -25.87 -8.82
C ASP A 146 -17.39 -26.12 -7.40
N ALA A 147 -18.00 -25.12 -6.76
CA ALA A 147 -18.49 -25.21 -5.38
C ALA A 147 -19.55 -26.31 -5.15
N MET A 148 -20.31 -26.70 -6.18
CA MET A 148 -21.32 -27.78 -6.10
C MET A 148 -20.76 -29.17 -6.43
N GLY A 149 -19.47 -29.29 -6.75
CA GLY A 149 -18.84 -30.54 -7.14
C GLY A 149 -19.18 -31.00 -8.56
N SER A 150 -18.93 -32.27 -8.85
CA SER A 150 -19.25 -32.88 -10.15
C SER A 150 -20.70 -33.37 -10.20
N ALA A 151 -21.27 -33.41 -11.40
CA ALA A 151 -22.57 -34.04 -11.62
C ALA A 151 -22.59 -35.48 -11.06
N PRO A 152 -23.74 -35.95 -10.54
CA PRO A 152 -23.86 -37.32 -10.06
C PRO A 152 -23.59 -38.31 -11.20
N PRO A 153 -23.04 -39.51 -10.89
CA PRO A 153 -22.88 -40.56 -11.89
C PRO A 153 -24.21 -40.91 -12.55
N ALA A 154 -24.17 -41.23 -13.84
CA ALA A 154 -25.32 -41.67 -14.61
C ALA A 154 -25.89 -42.99 -14.10
#